data_AF-A0A964QY99-F1
#
_entry.id   AF-A0A964QY99-F1
#
_cell.length_a   1.000
_cell.length_b   1.000
_cell.length_c   1.000
_cell.angle_alpha   90.00
_cell.angle_beta   90.00
_cell.angle_gamma   90.00
#
_symmetry.space_group_name_H-M   'P 1'
#
loop_
_entity.id
_entity.type
_entity.pdbx_description
1 polymer ?
#
loop_
_entity_poly.entity_id
_entity_poly.type
_entity_poly.pdbx_seq_one_letter_code
_entity_poly.pdbx_strand_id
1 'polypeptide(L)' 'MTGAQNKLVLLTRELMNAWGETKQHWSDAKSREFEKRFLDDLTTGVNAAATNIESLEQILRKIHTDCE' A
#
# COMPACT_ATOMS: atom_id res chain seq x y z
N MET A 1 4.22 -9.58 -9.49
CA MET A 1 3.26 -9.53 -8.37
C MET A 1 3.47 -10.73 -7.48
N THR A 2 4.46 -10.64 -6.60
CA THR A 2 4.67 -11.56 -5.48
C THR A 2 3.45 -11.57 -4.56
N GLY A 3 3.27 -12.68 -3.84
CA GLY A 3 2.23 -12.78 -2.82
C GLY A 3 2.33 -11.70 -1.74
N ALA A 4 3.54 -11.23 -1.42
CA ALA A 4 3.76 -10.15 -0.45
C ALA A 4 3.27 -8.79 -0.96
N GLN A 5 3.60 -8.42 -2.21
CA GLN A 5 3.12 -7.19 -2.84
C GLN A 5 1.59 -7.18 -2.88
N ASN A 6 0.97 -8.29 -3.31
CA ASN A 6 -0.49 -8.40 -3.42
C ASN A 6 -1.17 -8.26 -2.07
N LYS A 7 -0.65 -8.97 -1.06
CA LYS A 7 -1.20 -8.93 0.29
C LYS A 7 -1.13 -7.52 0.87
N LEU A 8 -0.03 -6.80 0.65
CA LEU A 8 0.12 -5.43 1.14
C LEU A 8 -0.92 -4.50 0.51
N VAL A 9 -1.05 -4.53 -0.83
CA VAL A 9 -2.02 -3.69 -1.56
C VAL A 9 -3.46 -4.02 -1.15
N LEU A 10 -3.79 -5.30 -0.97
CA LEU A 10 -5.13 -5.73 -0.57
C LEU A 10 -5.50 -5.23 0.83
N LEU A 11 -4.62 -5.45 1.82
CA LEU A 11 -4.86 -5.00 3.19
C LEU A 11 -5.00 -3.49 3.29
N THR A 12 -4.22 -2.73 2.51
CA THR A 12 -4.36 -1.27 2.46
C THR A 12 -5.68 -0.84 1.85
N ARG A 13 -6.18 -1.53 0.81
CA ARG A 13 -7.52 -1.25 0.26
C ARG A 13 -8.63 -1.55 1.27
N GLU A 14 -8.54 -2.67 1.99
CA GLU A 14 -9.49 -3.02 3.05
C GLU A 14 -9.53 -1.96 4.15
N LEU A 15 -8.36 -1.47 4.58
CA LEU A 15 -8.26 -0.37 5.54
C LEU A 15 -8.93 0.90 5.03
N MET A 16 -8.70 1.29 3.77
CA MET A 16 -9.30 2.51 3.21
C MET A 16 -10.83 2.39 3.05
N ASN A 17 -11.34 1.19 2.78
CA ASN A 17 -12.78 0.94 2.77
C ASN A 17 -13.37 1.11 4.19
N ALA A 18 -12.75 0.49 5.20
CA ALA A 18 -13.17 0.63 6.59
C ALA A 18 -13.08 2.09 7.08
N TRP A 19 -12.09 2.84 6.61
CA TRP A 19 -12.00 4.29 6.86
C TRP A 19 -13.17 5.06 6.22
N GLY A 20 -13.54 4.72 4.99
CA GLY A 20 -14.69 5.31 4.30
C GLY A 20 -16.00 5.12 5.06
N GLU A 21 -16.22 3.94 5.64
CA GLU A 21 -17.36 3.65 6.53
C GLU A 21 -17.28 4.46 7.83
N THR A 22 -16.10 4.50 8.47
CA THR A 22 -15.86 5.24 9.71
C THR A 22 -16.18 6.73 9.55
N LYS A 23 -15.79 7.31 8.40
CA LYS A 23 -16.05 8.72 8.08
C LYS A 23 -17.53 9.10 7.97
N GLN A 24 -18.42 8.13 7.76
CA GLN A 24 -19.87 8.39 7.75
C GLN A 24 -20.37 8.80 9.14
N HIS A 25 -19.66 8.36 10.19
CA HIS A 25 -20.01 8.63 11.59
C HIS A 25 -19.01 9.56 12.30
N TRP A 26 -17.79 9.71 11.76
CA TRP A 26 -16.73 10.55 12.33
C TRP A 26 -16.09 11.44 11.25
N SER A 27 -16.59 12.68 11.13
CA SER A 27 -16.21 13.62 10.05
C SER A 27 -15.74 14.99 10.54
N ASP A 28 -15.31 15.07 11.81
CA ASP A 28 -14.85 16.31 12.44
C ASP A 28 -13.42 16.70 12.02
N ALA A 29 -12.87 17.75 12.63
CA ALA A 29 -11.50 18.17 12.37
C ALA A 29 -10.44 17.11 12.75
N LYS A 30 -10.73 16.26 13.74
CA LYS A 30 -9.83 15.20 14.19
C LYS A 30 -9.76 14.05 13.20
N SER A 31 -10.89 13.67 12.61
CA SER A 31 -10.92 12.68 11.53
C SER A 31 -10.07 13.10 10.32
N ARG A 32 -10.11 14.39 9.94
CA ARG A 32 -9.29 14.94 8.86
C ARG A 32 -7.80 14.97 9.21
N GLU A 33 -7.46 15.32 10.45
CA GLU A 33 -6.08 15.26 10.94
C GLU A 33 -5.56 13.82 10.91
N PHE A 34 -6.37 12.85 11.34
CA PHE A 34 -6.01 11.44 11.36
C PHE A 34 -5.73 10.90 9.95
N GLU A 35 -6.63 11.15 9.00
CA GLU A 35 -6.44 10.72 7.61
C GLU A 35 -5.16 11.28 7.03
N LYS A 36 -4.96 12.59 7.15
CA LYS A 36 -3.78 13.27 6.59
C LYS A 36 -2.48 12.79 7.24
N ARG A 37 -2.49 12.56 8.55
CA ARG A 37 -1.27 12.24 9.31
C ARG A 37 -0.88 10.76 9.23
N PHE A 38 -1.86 9.87 9.05
CA PHE A 38 -1.61 8.43 9.15
C PHE A 38 -1.97 7.69 7.87
N LEU A 39 -3.15 7.95 7.29
CA LEU A 39 -3.62 7.18 6.14
C LEU A 39 -2.97 7.62 4.83
N ASP A 40 -2.78 8.92 4.61
CA ASP A 40 -2.09 9.44 3.42
C ASP A 40 -0.63 8.97 3.38
N ASP A 41 0.08 9.10 4.51
CA ASP A 41 1.47 8.65 4.66
C ASP A 41 1.59 7.13 4.49
N LEU A 42 0.68 6.35 5.11
CA LEU A 42 0.65 4.90 4.98
C LEU A 42 0.39 4.47 3.54
N THR A 43 -0.60 5.07 2.87
CA THR A 43 -0.94 4.74 1.48
C THR A 43 0.22 5.06 0.54
N THR A 44 0.87 6.20 0.75
CA THR A 44 2.08 6.59 0.01
C THR A 44 3.21 5.58 0.22
N GLY A 45 3.48 5.20 1.46
CA GLY A 45 4.51 4.22 1.80
C GLY A 45 4.24 2.84 1.19
N VAL A 46 2.99 2.39 1.21
CA VAL A 46 2.57 1.11 0.61
C VAL A 46 2.76 1.12 -0.91
N ASN A 47 2.38 2.19 -1.59
CA ASN A 47 2.56 2.30 -3.04
C ASN A 47 4.05 2.28 -3.43
N ALA A 48 4.89 2.99 -2.66
CA ALA A 48 6.34 2.96 -2.85
C ALA A 48 6.91 1.56 -2.61
N ALA A 49 6.51 0.90 -1.52
CA ALA A 49 6.95 -0.47 -1.21
C ALA A 49 6.52 -1.47 -2.31
N ALA A 50 5.29 -1.38 -2.80
CA ALA A 50 4.80 -2.24 -3.87
C ALA A 50 5.62 -2.08 -5.16
N THR A 51 5.94 -0.83 -5.53
CA THR A 51 6.79 -0.52 -6.69
C THR A 51 8.20 -1.07 -6.52
N ASN A 52 8.77 -0.92 -5.33
CA ASN A 52 10.12 -1.42 -5.03
C ASN A 52 10.19 -2.95 -5.07
N ILE A 53 9.18 -3.64 -4.54
CA ILE A 53 9.09 -5.10 -4.61
C ILE A 53 9.04 -5.57 -6.06
N GLU A 54 8.25 -4.90 -6.91
CA GLU A 54 8.16 -5.23 -8.33
C GLU A 54 9.50 -5.03 -9.06
N SER A 55 10.20 -3.93 -8.77
CA SER A 55 11.54 -3.65 -9.33
C SER A 55 12.55 -4.74 -8.93
N LEU A 56 12.57 -5.14 -7.65
CA LEU A 56 13.44 -6.22 -7.18
C LEU A 56 13.12 -7.55 -7.87
N GLU A 57 11.85 -7.88 -8.07
CA GLU A 57 11.47 -9.08 -8.83
C GLU A 57 11.97 -9.04 -10.27
N GLN A 58 11.91 -7.88 -10.94
CA GLN A 58 12.40 -7.72 -12.31
C GLN A 58 13.91 -7.98 -12.38
N ILE A 59 14.68 -7.44 -11.42
CA ILE A 59 16.12 -7.66 -11.32
C ILE A 59 16.42 -9.15 -11.09
N LEU A 60 15.72 -9.80 -10.15
CA LEU A 60 15.90 -11.22 -9.86
C LEU A 60 15.60 -12.10 -11.07
N ARG A 61 14.51 -11.81 -11.81
CA ARG A 61 14.18 -12.51 -13.05
C ARG A 61 15.27 -12.35 -14.10
N LYS A 62 15.80 -11.13 -14.28
CA LYS A 62 16.89 -10.87 -15.21
C LYS A 62 18.15 -11.65 -14.85
N ILE A 63 18.55 -11.64 -13.58
CA ILE A 63 19.71 -12.40 -13.09
C ILE A 63 19.54 -13.89 -13.39
N HIS A 64 18.34 -14.46 -13.16
CA HIS A 64 18.07 -15.86 -13.47
C HIS A 64 18.23 -16.15 -14.96
N THR A 65 17.64 -15.33 -15.83
CA THR A 65 17.75 -15.51 -17.29
C THR A 65 19.18 -15.32 -17.81
N ASP A 66 19.94 -14.40 -17.23
CA ASP A 66 21.34 -14.15 -17.63
C ASP A 66 22.30 -15.26 -17.14
N CYS A 67 21.87 -16.11 -16.19
CA CYS A 67 22.65 -17.21 -15.62
C CYS A 67 22.29 -18.60 -16.20
N GLU A 68 21.26 -18.69 -17.04
CA GLU A 68 20.89 -19.88 -17.82
C GLU A 68 21.52 -19.83 -19.22
#